data_AF-D5RQQ5-F1
#
_entry.id   AF-D5RQQ5-F1
#
_cell.length_a   1.000
_cell.length_b   1.000
_cell.length_c   1.000
_cell.angle_alpha   90.00
_cell.angle_beta   90.00
_cell.angle_gamma   90.00
#
_symmetry.space_group_name_H-M   'P 1'
#
loop_
_entity.id
_entity.type
_entity.pdbx_description
1 polymer ?
#
loop_
_entity_poly.entity_id
_entity_poly.type
_entity_poly.pdbx_seq_one_letter_code
_entity_poly.pdbx_strand_id
1 'polypeptide(L)' 'MPTDACQYFYDCTGCGTLLRPKQGDCCVFCSYGTVPCPPVQVDGKGCCHAEDPPPAAG' A
#
# COMPACT_ATOMS: atom_id res chain seq x y z
N MET A 1 2.35 8.09 4.99
CA MET A 1 2.65 6.65 4.93
C MET A 1 4.09 6.47 5.38
N PRO A 2 4.40 5.49 6.24
CA PRO A 2 5.78 5.20 6.63
C PRO A 2 6.62 4.80 5.40
N THR A 3 7.93 5.05 5.45
CA THR A 3 8.81 4.91 4.28
C THR A 3 9.23 3.48 3.98
N ASP A 4 9.04 2.58 4.94
CA ASP A 4 9.52 1.20 4.98
C ASP A 4 8.42 0.16 4.72
N ALA A 5 7.15 0.57 4.58
CA ALA A 5 6.03 -0.34 4.43
C ALA A 5 4.95 0.16 3.48
N CYS A 6 4.19 -0.79 2.93
CA CYS A 6 3.06 -0.51 2.08
C CYS A 6 1.73 -0.41 2.84
N GLN A 7 0.89 0.53 2.44
CA GLN A 7 -0.43 0.78 2.99
C GLN A 7 -1.44 0.13 2.05
N TYR A 8 -1.87 -1.07 2.43
CA TYR A 8 -2.79 -1.85 1.62
C TYR A 8 -4.23 -1.32 1.69
N PHE A 9 -4.62 -0.75 2.83
CA PHE A 9 -5.94 -0.17 3.03
C PHE A 9 -5.82 1.30 3.39
N TYR A 10 -6.68 2.11 2.80
CA TYR A 10 -6.82 3.52 3.17
C TYR A 10 -8.28 3.86 3.33
N ASP A 11 -8.65 4.34 4.52
CA ASP A 11 -9.95 4.93 4.75
C ASP A 11 -9.93 6.37 4.22
N CYS A 12 -10.64 6.60 3.12
CA CYS A 12 -10.65 7.89 2.47
C CYS A 12 -11.42 8.91 3.30
N THR A 13 -10.72 9.86 3.90
CA THR A 13 -11.33 10.89 4.76
C THR A 13 -12.27 11.85 4.00
N GLY A 14 -12.19 11.90 2.67
CA GLY A 14 -13.07 12.72 1.84
C GLY A 14 -14.42 12.06 1.51
N CYS A 15 -14.47 10.74 1.34
CA CYS A 15 -15.70 10.04 0.93
C CYS A 15 -16.08 8.83 1.79
N GLY A 16 -15.29 8.49 2.82
CA GLY A 16 -15.51 7.36 3.73
C GLY A 16 -15.36 5.98 3.09
N THR A 17 -14.79 5.90 1.89
CA THR A 17 -14.59 4.61 1.21
C THR A 17 -13.29 3.97 1.65
N LEU A 18 -13.36 2.68 2.02
CA LEU A 18 -12.17 1.86 2.25
C LEU A 18 -11.55 1.45 0.92
N LEU A 19 -10.49 2.15 0.53
CA LEU A 19 -9.73 1.87 -0.69
C LEU A 19 -8.83 0.64 -0.51
N ARG A 20 -8.72 -0.14 -1.59
CA ARG A 20 -7.81 -1.29 -1.73
C ARG A 20 -7.01 -1.12 -3.03
N PRO A 21 -5.79 -1.65 -3.13
CA PRO A 21 -5.06 -1.62 -4.40
C PRO A 21 -5.86 -2.29 -5.52
N LYS A 22 -5.64 -1.80 -6.73
CA LYS A 22 -6.06 -2.46 -7.96
C LYS A 22 -5.24 -3.72 -8.18
N GLN A 23 -5.78 -4.63 -8.98
CA GLN A 23 -5.08 -5.86 -9.32
C GLN A 23 -3.73 -5.57 -9.99
N GLY A 24 -2.66 -6.16 -9.47
CA GLY A 24 -1.29 -5.98 -9.96
C GLY A 24 -0.50 -4.88 -9.24
N ASP A 25 -1.16 -4.04 -8.45
CA ASP A 25 -0.50 -2.98 -7.69
C ASP A 25 -0.17 -3.40 -6.26
N CYS A 26 0.89 -2.79 -5.75
CA CYS A 26 1.45 -3.11 -4.44
C CYS A 26 0.60 -2.60 -3.25
N CYS A 27 -0.07 -1.45 -3.42
CA CYS A 27 -0.72 -0.70 -2.33
C CYS A 27 -1.62 0.41 -2.91
N VAL A 28 -2.42 1.07 -2.07
CA VAL A 28 -3.34 2.14 -2.52
C VAL A 28 -2.62 3.32 -3.21
N PHE A 29 -1.39 3.65 -2.80
CA PHE A 29 -0.61 4.69 -3.45
C PHE A 29 -0.08 4.26 -4.82
N CYS A 30 0.35 3.00 -4.98
CA CYS A 30 0.67 2.42 -6.29
C CYS A 30 -0.53 2.52 -7.26
N SER A 31 -1.76 2.35 -6.74
CA SER A 31 -2.97 2.32 -7.57
C SER A 31 -3.60 3.66 -7.91
N TYR A 32 -3.52 4.62 -7.00
CA TYR A 32 -4.26 5.88 -7.07
C TYR A 32 -3.38 7.12 -6.99
N GLY A 33 -2.11 6.97 -6.58
CA GLY A 33 -1.14 8.05 -6.54
C GLY A 33 -0.49 8.31 -7.89
N THR A 34 0.01 9.53 -8.08
CA THR A 34 0.89 9.88 -9.22
C THR A 34 2.35 9.55 -8.94
N VAL A 35 2.69 9.33 -7.67
CA VAL A 35 4.02 9.03 -7.18
C VAL A 35 3.99 7.63 -6.56
N PRO A 36 4.93 6.73 -6.91
CA PRO A 36 4.99 5.38 -6.33
C PRO A 36 5.13 5.40 -4.81
N CYS A 37 4.79 4.29 -4.16
CA CYS A 37 4.92 4.19 -2.71
C CYS A 37 6.39 4.33 -2.26
N PRO A 38 6.64 4.88 -1.05
CA PRO A 38 7.99 5.15 -0.59
C PRO A 38 8.95 3.95 -0.61
N PRO A 39 8.55 2.71 -0.26
CA PRO A 39 9.46 1.56 -0.32
C PRO A 39 10.00 1.29 -1.73
N VAL A 40 9.18 1.47 -2.77
CA VAL A 40 9.61 1.33 -4.17
C VAL A 40 10.61 2.42 -4.55
N GLN A 41 10.49 3.61 -3.97
CA GLN A 41 11.39 4.74 -4.25
C GLN A 41 12.76 4.59 -3.58
N VAL A 42 12.79 4.02 -2.37
CA VAL A 42 14.01 3.89 -1.56
C VAL A 42 14.78 2.61 -1.92
N ASP A 43 14.11 1.46 -1.94
CA ASP A 43 14.78 0.16 -2.04
C ASP A 43 14.73 -0.45 -3.45
N GLY A 44 13.97 0.17 -4.37
CA GLY A 44 13.72 -0.36 -5.72
C GLY A 44 12.99 -1.70 -5.74
N LYS A 45 12.60 -2.22 -4.57
CA LYS A 45 11.82 -3.43 -4.37
C LYS A 45 10.40 -3.02 -3.99
N GLY A 46 9.42 -3.58 -4.68
CA GLY A 46 8.06 -3.56 -4.17
C GLY A 46 8.03 -4.25 -2.81
N CYS A 47 7.42 -3.59 -1.83
CA CYS A 47 7.02 -4.13 -0.53
C CYS A 47 6.25 -5.48 -0.58
N CYS A 48 5.89 -5.94 -1.76
CA CYS A 48 5.26 -7.23 -2.05
C CYS A 48 6.30 -8.34 -2.18
N HIS A 49 6.89 -8.74 -1.05
CA HIS A 49 7.24 -10.15 -0.86
C HIS A 49 5.98 -10.86 -0.37
N ALA A 50 5.49 -11.83 -1.14
CA ALA A 50 4.22 -12.54 -0.95
C ALA A 50 4.16 -13.47 0.28
N GLU A 51 4.87 -13.15 1.37
CA GLU A 51 5.02 -14.02 2.55
C GLU A 51 4.70 -13.35 3.89
N ASP A 52 4.12 -12.15 3.91
CA ASP A 52 3.64 -11.57 5.17
C ASP A 52 2.10 -11.39 5.16
N PRO A 53 1.33 -12.40 5.61
CA PRO A 53 -0.06 -12.17 5.96
C PRO A 53 -0.12 -11.08 7.05
N PRO A 54 -1.11 -10.16 7.00
CA PRO A 54 -1.24 -9.15 8.05
C PRO A 54 -1.28 -9.85 9.42
N PRO A 55 -0.60 -9.32 10.47
CA PRO A 55 -0.71 -9.89 11.80
C PRO A 55 -2.20 -9.93 12.14
N ALA A 56 -2.71 -11.13 12.37
CA ALA A 56 -4.08 -11.36 12.76
C ALA A 56 -4.42 -10.38 13.87
N ALA A 57 -5.36 -9.47 13.60
CA ALA A 57 -5.92 -8.60 14.62
C ALA A 57 -6.56 -9.52 15.67
N GLY A 58 -5.94 -9.58 16.85
CA GLY A 58 -6.50 -10.21 18.04
C GLY A 58 -7.65 -9.40 18.63
#